data_AF-G1Q401-F1
#
_entry.id   AF-G1Q401-F1
#
_cell.length_a   1.000
_cell.length_b   1.000
_cell.length_c   1.000
_cell.angle_alpha   90.00
_cell.angle_beta   90.00
_cell.angle_gamma   90.00
#
_symmetry.space_group_name_H-M   'P 1'
#
loop_
_entity.id
_entity.type
_entity.pdbx_description
1 polymer ?
#
loop_
_entity_poly.entity_id
_entity_poly.type
_entity_poly.pdbx_seq_one_letter_code
_entity_poly.pdbx_strand_id
1 'polypeptide(L)'
;MDMNSLSPTMPTSPLSMINQVKFEDEPDLKDLFITVDDPESHVTTIETFITYRVATQTSRGEFDSSEFEVRRRYQDFLWLKGKLEEAHPTLIIPPLPEKFVVKGMVERFSDDFIETRRRALNKFLNRIADHPTLTFSEDFKVFLTAQAGELSSHKKQGPGLLSRMGQTVRAVALSMRGVRSRPEEFTEMNDFIETFSQKINLIDKISQRIYKEEREYFDEMKEYGPIHALWSESEEDLADTLGGVASCLDRCCQATERRLCGLSEALLPVVHEYVLYSEMLMGVMRRRDHIQAELESKAEALTYKKADTDLLALKRSAKGTKISPEMSIPSVEISRKET
;
A
#
# COMPACT_ATOMS: atom_id res chain seq x y z
N MET A 1 3.02 -18.27 -60.52
CA MET A 1 2.92 -19.00 -59.24
C MET A 1 3.36 -18.04 -58.18
N ASP A 2 2.37 -17.33 -57.65
CA ASP A 2 2.52 -16.38 -56.56
C ASP A 2 2.86 -17.13 -55.28
N MET A 3 3.92 -16.72 -54.59
CA MET A 3 4.22 -17.16 -53.23
C MET A 3 4.49 -15.92 -52.38
N ASN A 4 3.39 -15.37 -51.87
CA ASN A 4 3.35 -14.47 -50.73
C ASN A 4 3.92 -15.20 -49.50
N SER A 5 5.11 -14.81 -49.05
CA SER A 5 5.57 -15.09 -47.69
C SER A 5 5.13 -13.96 -46.76
N LEU A 6 3.93 -14.13 -46.20
CA LEU A 6 3.44 -13.37 -45.06
C LEU A 6 4.37 -13.65 -43.86
N SER A 7 5.18 -12.66 -43.48
CA SER A 7 5.81 -12.62 -42.16
C SER A 7 4.84 -11.93 -41.20
N PRO A 8 4.43 -12.57 -40.09
CA PRO A 8 3.56 -11.93 -39.12
C PRO A 8 4.37 -10.89 -38.35
N THR A 9 3.96 -9.63 -38.43
CA THR A 9 4.36 -8.58 -37.49
C THR A 9 4.05 -9.06 -36.07
N MET A 10 5.10 -9.36 -35.31
CA MET A 10 5.01 -9.62 -33.88
C MET A 10 4.47 -8.36 -33.20
N PRO A 11 3.43 -8.45 -32.36
CA PRO A 11 3.02 -7.32 -31.54
C PRO A 11 4.19 -6.98 -30.59
N THR A 12 4.66 -5.75 -30.67
CA THR A 12 5.66 -5.19 -29.75
C THR A 12 5.19 -5.40 -28.32
N SER A 13 5.98 -6.11 -27.51
CA SER A 13 5.68 -6.29 -26.09
C SER A 13 5.52 -4.93 -25.39
N PRO A 14 4.61 -4.80 -24.40
CA PRO A 14 4.42 -3.57 -23.62
C PRO A 14 5.68 -3.11 -22.86
N LEU A 15 6.71 -3.95 -22.80
CA LEU A 15 8.02 -3.67 -22.23
C LEU A 15 8.80 -2.55 -22.96
N SER A 16 8.39 -2.10 -24.15
CA SER A 16 9.07 -0.98 -24.84
C SER A 16 8.68 0.41 -24.32
N MET A 17 7.59 0.55 -23.55
CA MET A 17 7.18 1.84 -23.00
C MET A 17 7.85 2.18 -21.67
N ILE A 18 8.52 1.21 -21.02
CA ILE A 18 9.15 1.44 -19.71
C ILE A 18 10.55 2.05 -19.82
N ASN A 19 11.15 2.05 -21.02
CA ASN A 19 12.50 2.59 -21.28
C ASN A 19 12.51 4.01 -21.89
N GLN A 20 11.37 4.72 -21.94
CA GLN A 20 11.32 6.10 -22.45
C GLN A 20 11.25 7.17 -21.36
N VAL A 21 11.22 6.81 -20.08
CA VAL A 21 11.48 7.78 -19.02
C VAL A 21 13.00 7.97 -18.92
N LYS A 22 13.54 8.87 -19.75
CA LYS A 22 14.82 9.51 -19.44
C LYS A 22 14.57 10.32 -18.17
N PHE A 23 15.01 9.77 -17.03
CA PHE A 23 15.33 10.60 -15.89
C PHE A 23 16.47 11.50 -16.37
N GLU A 24 16.16 12.76 -16.67
CA GLU A 24 17.20 13.79 -16.64
C GLU A 24 17.84 13.68 -15.25
N ASP A 25 19.17 13.71 -15.19
CA ASP A 25 19.93 13.72 -13.94
C ASP A 25 19.62 15.03 -13.19
N GLU A 26 18.43 15.11 -12.61
CA GLU A 26 18.09 16.07 -11.58
C GLU A 26 19.07 15.82 -10.44
N PRO A 27 19.82 16.83 -9.97
CA PRO A 27 20.67 16.65 -8.80
C PRO A 27 19.80 16.09 -7.67
N ASP A 28 20.31 15.10 -6.92
CA ASP A 28 19.65 14.53 -5.73
C ASP A 28 19.37 15.67 -4.72
N LEU A 29 18.28 16.42 -4.92
CA LEU A 29 17.79 17.48 -4.07
C LEU A 29 16.96 16.85 -2.96
N LYS A 30 17.54 15.85 -2.28
CA LYS A 30 16.91 15.27 -1.10
C LYS A 30 16.96 16.33 -0.01
N ASP A 31 15.79 16.88 0.29
CA ASP A 31 15.59 17.99 1.22
C ASP A 31 14.96 17.53 2.55
N LEU A 32 14.71 16.22 2.69
CA LEU A 32 14.27 15.53 3.89
C LEU A 32 15.16 14.30 4.13
N PHE A 33 15.86 14.29 5.25
CA PHE A 33 16.64 13.15 5.72
C PHE A 33 16.00 12.59 6.98
N ILE A 34 15.51 11.36 6.92
CA ILE A 34 14.76 10.74 8.01
C ILE A 34 15.48 9.46 8.44
N THR A 35 15.76 9.36 9.74
CA THR A 35 16.29 8.15 10.37
C THR A 35 15.31 7.65 11.43
N VAL A 36 15.01 6.35 11.39
CA VAL A 36 14.27 5.65 12.44
C VAL A 36 15.21 4.71 13.16
N ASP A 37 15.49 5.00 14.43
CA ASP A 37 16.43 4.24 15.23
C ASP A 37 16.03 4.19 16.71
N ASP A 38 16.97 3.79 17.57
CA ASP A 38 16.85 3.76 19.03
C ASP A 38 15.51 3.17 19.51
N PRO A 39 15.30 1.85 19.40
CA PRO A 39 14.08 1.24 19.91
C PRO A 39 14.03 1.26 21.45
N GLU A 40 12.95 1.78 22.01
CA GLU A 40 12.71 1.82 23.46
C GLU A 40 11.45 1.06 23.86
N SER A 41 11.56 0.21 24.88
CA SER A 41 10.42 -0.51 25.47
C SER A 41 9.79 0.32 26.58
N HIS A 42 8.48 0.54 26.49
CA HIS A 42 7.69 1.23 27.50
C HIS A 42 6.68 0.26 28.10
N VAL A 43 6.67 0.18 29.43
CA VAL A 43 5.69 -0.60 30.20
C VAL A 43 4.71 0.35 30.85
N THR A 44 3.43 0.20 30.51
CA THR A 44 2.33 0.92 31.18
C THR A 44 1.51 -0.07 32.01
N THR A 45 0.58 0.45 32.81
CA THR A 45 -0.36 -0.37 33.61
C THR A 45 -1.23 -1.31 32.76
N ILE A 46 -1.36 -1.04 31.46
CA ILE A 46 -2.32 -1.70 30.55
C ILE A 46 -1.61 -2.45 29.42
N GLU A 47 -0.48 -1.93 28.93
CA GLU A 47 0.25 -2.53 27.81
C GLU A 47 1.75 -2.24 27.83
N THR A 48 2.52 -3.14 27.23
CA THR A 48 3.92 -2.92 26.86
C THR A 48 4.00 -2.65 25.36
N PHE A 49 4.69 -1.57 24.97
CA PHE A 49 4.89 -1.21 23.57
C PHE A 49 6.28 -0.64 23.33
N ILE A 50 6.70 -0.69 22.07
CA ILE A 50 8.00 -0.17 21.63
C ILE A 50 7.78 1.15 20.90
N THR A 51 8.59 2.15 21.22
CA THR A 51 8.73 3.36 20.42
C THR A 51 10.07 3.37 19.70
N TYR A 52 10.13 4.14 18.63
CA TYR A 52 11.33 4.38 17.85
C TYR A 52 11.56 5.87 17.82
N ARG A 53 12.83 6.28 17.89
CA ARG A 53 13.21 7.65 17.61
C ARG A 53 13.10 7.90 16.11
N VAL A 54 12.44 8.99 15.74
CA VAL A 54 12.35 9.49 14.37
C VAL A 54 13.09 10.81 14.35
N ALA A 55 14.30 10.81 13.81
CA ALA A 55 15.12 11.99 13.61
C ALA A 55 14.93 12.48 12.18
N THR A 56 14.57 13.75 12.03
CA THR A 56 14.32 14.40 10.74
C THR A 56 15.23 15.62 10.60
N GLN A 57 15.95 15.70 9.49
CA GLN A 57 16.67 16.91 9.08
C GLN A 57 16.09 17.41 7.75
N THR A 58 15.90 18.72 7.62
CA THR A 58 15.32 19.31 6.41
C THR A 58 15.83 20.70 6.11
N SER A 59 15.89 21.03 4.82
CA SER A 59 16.16 22.39 4.32
C SER A 59 14.89 23.10 3.84
N ARG A 60 13.71 22.49 4.01
CA ARG A 60 12.43 23.06 3.55
C ARG A 60 11.96 24.18 4.46
N GLY A 61 11.69 25.35 3.88
CA GLY A 61 11.21 26.54 4.63
C GLY A 61 9.80 26.43 5.20
N GLU A 62 9.04 25.37 4.87
CA GLU A 62 7.73 25.10 5.46
C GLU A 62 7.81 24.48 6.86
N PHE A 63 9.00 24.05 7.30
CA PHE A 63 9.25 23.54 8.64
C PHE A 63 9.76 24.64 9.57
N ASP A 64 9.29 24.64 10.83
CA ASP A 64 9.65 25.66 11.82
C ASP A 64 11.08 25.49 12.39
N SER A 65 11.75 24.38 12.06
CA SER A 65 13.11 24.02 12.45
C SER A 65 13.77 23.20 11.34
N SER A 66 15.10 23.20 11.27
CA SER A 66 15.86 22.34 10.36
C SER A 66 16.02 20.91 10.90
N GLU A 67 15.78 20.71 12.20
CA GLU A 67 15.94 19.43 12.88
C GLU A 67 14.75 19.16 13.81
N PHE A 68 14.27 17.91 13.79
CA PHE A 68 13.23 17.40 14.69
C PHE A 68 13.61 16.03 15.20
N GLU A 69 13.31 15.79 16.48
CA GLU A 69 13.41 14.47 17.09
C GLU A 69 12.10 14.17 17.82
N VAL A 70 11.45 13.07 17.44
CA VAL A 70 10.19 12.64 18.04
C VAL A 70 10.19 11.13 18.26
N ARG A 71 9.47 10.65 19.27
CA ARG A 71 9.23 9.21 19.45
C ARG A 71 7.89 8.79 18.84
N ARG A 72 7.90 7.65 18.15
CA ARG A 72 6.72 7.06 17.49
C ARG A 72 6.64 5.57 17.77
N ARG A 73 5.46 5.09 18.16
CA ARG A 73 5.16 3.65 18.24
C ARG A 73 4.57 3.16 16.93
N TYR A 74 4.60 1.86 16.70
CA TYR A 74 4.07 1.24 15.47
C TYR A 74 2.61 1.63 15.12
N GLN A 75 1.73 1.86 16.12
CA GLN A 75 0.37 2.36 15.84
C GLN A 75 0.33 3.78 15.26
N ASP A 76 1.34 4.60 15.51
CA ASP A 76 1.44 5.95 14.93
C ASP A 76 1.71 5.87 13.43
N PHE A 77 2.58 4.93 13.02
CA PHE A 77 2.86 4.67 11.60
C PHE A 77 1.61 4.16 10.88
N LEU A 78 0.83 3.27 11.51
CA LEU A 78 -0.45 2.81 10.95
C LEU A 78 -1.44 3.96 10.79
N TRP A 79 -1.49 4.89 11.75
CA TRP A 79 -2.31 6.09 11.63
C TRP A 79 -1.88 6.93 10.42
N LEU A 80 -0.57 7.20 10.27
CA LEU A 80 -0.04 7.95 9.13
C LEU A 80 -0.38 7.27 7.80
N LYS A 81 -0.13 5.95 7.69
CA LYS A 81 -0.50 5.17 6.50
C LYS A 81 -1.99 5.33 6.18
N GLY A 82 -2.87 5.17 7.16
CA GLY A 82 -4.32 5.32 6.96
C GLY A 82 -4.71 6.72 6.50
N LYS A 83 -4.05 7.77 7.02
CA LYS A 83 -4.26 9.16 6.58
C LYS A 83 -3.85 9.39 5.14
N LEU A 84 -2.68 8.87 4.75
CA LEU A 84 -2.23 8.96 3.36
C LEU A 84 -3.15 8.20 2.40
N GLU A 85 -3.66 7.02 2.81
CA GLU A 85 -4.63 6.25 2.01
C GLU A 85 -5.98 6.96 1.88
N GLU A 86 -6.42 7.69 2.92
CA GLU A 86 -7.64 8.50 2.89
C GLU A 86 -7.50 9.73 2.00
N ALA A 87 -6.36 10.43 2.08
CA ALA A 87 -6.09 11.64 1.31
C ALA A 87 -5.77 11.34 -0.17
N HIS A 88 -5.15 10.20 -0.44
CA HIS A 88 -4.68 9.80 -1.77
C HIS A 88 -5.14 8.38 -2.13
N PRO A 89 -6.45 8.16 -2.36
CA PRO A 89 -7.02 6.82 -2.52
C PRO A 89 -6.53 6.06 -3.75
N THR A 90 -5.97 6.77 -4.74
CA THR A 90 -5.43 6.24 -6.00
C THR A 90 -3.92 6.01 -5.96
N LEU A 91 -3.21 6.45 -4.90
CA LEU A 91 -1.77 6.25 -4.78
C LEU A 91 -1.45 4.96 -4.03
N ILE A 92 -0.32 4.35 -4.40
CA ILE A 92 0.24 3.20 -3.69
C ILE A 92 1.03 3.73 -2.50
N ILE A 93 0.44 3.63 -1.31
CA ILE A 93 1.13 3.99 -0.08
C ILE A 93 2.10 2.85 0.29
N PRO A 94 3.38 3.14 0.60
CA PRO A 94 4.34 2.11 0.99
C PRO A 94 3.79 1.21 2.10
N PRO A 95 3.99 -0.12 2.01
CA PRO A 95 3.49 -1.03 3.03
C PRO A 95 4.25 -0.85 4.35
N LEU A 96 3.56 -1.16 5.44
CA LEU A 96 4.18 -1.32 6.76
C LEU A 96 4.39 -2.82 7.02
N PRO A 97 5.42 -3.20 7.79
CA PRO A 97 5.58 -4.60 8.21
C PRO A 97 4.34 -5.03 8.99
N GLU A 98 3.95 -6.30 8.90
CA GLU A 98 2.71 -6.81 9.51
C GLU A 98 2.60 -6.52 11.02
N LYS A 99 1.35 -6.39 11.49
CA LYS A 99 1.06 -6.53 12.92
C LYS A 99 1.46 -7.96 13.29
N PHE A 100 2.33 -8.10 14.29
CA PHE A 100 2.76 -9.40 14.78
C PHE A 100 1.55 -10.11 15.43
N VAL A 101 0.83 -10.93 14.65
CA VAL A 101 -0.33 -11.71 15.10
C VAL A 101 -0.04 -13.21 15.09
N VAL A 102 0.99 -13.67 14.37
CA VAL A 102 1.13 -15.09 13.99
C VAL A 102 2.17 -15.87 14.82
N LYS A 103 3.13 -15.20 15.47
CA LYS A 103 4.11 -15.83 16.39
C LYS A 103 3.96 -15.21 17.77
N GLY A 104 4.00 -16.03 18.83
CA GLY A 104 3.47 -15.70 20.17
C GLY A 104 4.03 -14.41 20.81
N MET A 105 3.38 -13.98 21.91
CA MET A 105 3.69 -12.72 22.62
C MET A 105 5.15 -12.52 23.05
N VAL A 106 5.97 -13.57 23.08
CA VAL A 106 7.38 -13.54 23.49
C VAL A 106 8.29 -13.07 22.35
N GLU A 107 8.02 -13.45 21.09
CA GLU A 107 8.89 -13.09 19.95
C GLU A 107 8.72 -11.62 19.49
N ARG A 108 7.63 -10.95 19.85
CA ARG A 108 7.42 -9.53 19.47
C ARG A 108 8.37 -8.55 20.17
N PHE A 109 9.13 -9.03 21.15
CA PHE A 109 10.14 -8.27 21.89
C PHE A 109 11.55 -8.83 21.66
N SER A 110 11.75 -9.76 20.73
CA SER A 110 13.10 -10.18 20.37
C SER A 110 13.83 -9.06 19.62
N ASP A 111 15.13 -8.94 19.85
CA ASP A 111 15.95 -7.90 19.23
C ASP A 111 15.88 -7.99 17.70
N ASP A 112 15.90 -9.21 17.14
CA ASP A 112 15.76 -9.46 15.70
C ASP A 112 14.46 -8.89 15.12
N PHE A 113 13.37 -9.04 15.87
CA PHE A 113 12.07 -8.54 15.44
C PHE A 113 12.01 -7.02 15.51
N ILE A 114 12.52 -6.45 16.59
CA ILE A 114 12.57 -5.00 16.81
C ILE A 114 13.39 -4.35 15.70
N GLU A 115 14.56 -4.90 15.38
CA GLU A 115 15.45 -4.40 14.34
C GLU A 115 14.85 -4.55 12.95
N THR A 116 14.25 -5.71 12.65
CA THR A 116 13.56 -5.92 11.37
C THR A 116 12.42 -4.92 11.18
N ARG A 117 11.62 -4.68 12.22
CA ARG A 117 10.58 -3.66 12.19
C ARG A 117 11.16 -2.26 12.03
N ARG A 118 12.19 -1.89 12.80
CA ARG A 118 12.86 -0.59 12.70
C ARG A 118 13.34 -0.30 11.27
N ARG A 119 14.02 -1.25 10.63
CA ARG A 119 14.45 -1.16 9.21
C ARG A 119 13.28 -0.88 8.27
N ALA A 120 12.19 -1.64 8.42
CA ALA A 120 11.00 -1.47 7.58
C ALA A 120 10.30 -0.12 7.82
N LEU A 121 10.23 0.36 9.07
CA LEU A 121 9.70 1.68 9.42
C LEU A 121 10.56 2.81 8.86
N ASN A 122 11.89 2.69 8.93
CA ASN A 122 12.83 3.62 8.32
C ASN A 122 12.60 3.74 6.81
N LYS A 123 12.48 2.59 6.14
CA LYS A 123 12.23 2.51 4.70
C LYS A 123 10.88 3.10 4.31
N PHE A 124 9.84 2.85 5.11
CA PHE A 124 8.51 3.42 4.92
C PHE A 124 8.52 4.96 4.90
N LEU A 125 9.14 5.60 5.90
CA LEU A 125 9.20 7.07 5.96
C LEU A 125 10.07 7.64 4.83
N ASN A 126 11.21 7.02 4.53
CA ASN A 126 12.07 7.47 3.45
C ASN A 126 11.36 7.39 2.09
N ARG A 127 10.61 6.33 1.81
CA ARG A 127 9.80 6.23 0.57
C ARG A 127 8.69 7.28 0.49
N ILE A 128 8.11 7.68 1.62
CA ILE A 128 7.14 8.79 1.64
C ILE A 128 7.85 10.11 1.35
N ALA A 129 9.01 10.34 1.97
CA ALA A 129 9.82 11.54 1.75
C ALA A 129 10.30 11.67 0.29
N ASP A 130 10.66 10.54 -0.34
CA ASP A 130 11.12 10.48 -1.74
C ASP A 130 9.95 10.55 -2.76
N HIS A 131 8.69 10.42 -2.32
CA HIS A 131 7.54 10.43 -3.21
C HIS A 131 7.07 11.86 -3.52
N PRO A 132 6.90 12.25 -4.80
CA PRO A 132 6.67 13.64 -5.21
C PRO A 132 5.38 14.26 -4.65
N THR A 133 4.34 13.46 -4.41
CA THR A 133 3.09 13.93 -3.77
C THR A 133 3.05 13.71 -2.25
N LEU A 134 3.36 12.51 -1.75
CA LEU A 134 3.17 12.16 -0.33
C LEU A 134 4.09 12.95 0.61
N THR A 135 5.26 13.38 0.10
CA THR A 135 6.25 14.14 0.87
C THR A 135 5.72 15.50 1.36
N PHE A 136 4.70 16.06 0.71
CA PHE A 136 4.06 17.34 1.07
C PHE A 136 2.76 17.16 1.86
N SER A 137 2.48 15.96 2.36
CA SER A 137 1.29 15.71 3.18
C SER A 137 1.40 16.39 4.55
N GLU A 138 0.36 17.14 4.94
CA GLU A 138 0.31 17.76 6.27
C GLU A 138 0.31 16.71 7.40
N ASP A 139 -0.37 15.57 7.21
CA ASP A 139 -0.34 14.46 8.20
C ASP A 139 1.08 13.87 8.33
N PHE A 140 1.88 13.87 7.24
CA PHE A 140 3.28 13.46 7.27
C PHE A 140 4.15 14.48 8.02
N LYS A 141 3.98 15.77 7.75
CA LYS A 141 4.66 16.84 8.49
C LYS A 141 4.36 16.77 9.99
N VAL A 142 3.09 16.65 10.37
CA VAL A 142 2.66 16.46 11.78
C VAL A 142 3.28 15.20 12.36
N PHE A 143 3.34 14.10 11.61
CA PHE A 143 3.99 12.88 12.05
C PHE A 143 5.49 13.06 12.33
N LEU A 144 6.21 13.89 11.59
CA LEU A 144 7.65 14.10 11.79
C LEU A 144 7.96 15.10 12.92
N THR A 145 7.05 16.04 13.21
CA THR A 145 7.34 17.22 14.04
C THR A 145 6.59 17.26 15.37
N ALA A 146 5.37 16.75 15.44
CA ALA A 146 4.49 16.93 16.60
C ALA A 146 4.97 16.13 17.82
N GLN A 147 4.88 16.70 19.02
CA GLN A 147 5.14 15.94 20.24
C GLN A 147 4.03 14.91 20.50
N ALA A 148 4.30 13.90 21.34
CA ALA A 148 3.38 12.76 21.53
C ALA A 148 1.94 13.17 21.93
N GLY A 149 1.80 14.22 22.76
CA GLY A 149 0.50 14.77 23.17
C GLY A 149 -0.24 15.50 22.04
N GLU A 150 0.49 16.22 21.19
CA GLU A 150 -0.05 16.94 20.03
C GLU A 150 -0.52 15.96 18.96
N LEU A 151 0.31 14.97 18.62
CA LEU A 151 -0.06 13.91 17.68
C LEU A 151 -1.33 13.18 18.13
N SER A 152 -1.45 12.90 19.43
CA SER A 152 -2.65 12.27 19.99
C SER A 152 -3.91 13.15 19.85
N SER A 153 -3.74 14.47 19.85
CA SER A 153 -4.83 15.43 19.64
C SER A 153 -5.25 15.49 18.17
N HIS A 154 -4.28 15.52 17.24
CA HIS A 154 -4.54 15.43 15.79
C HIS A 154 -5.27 14.14 15.41
N LYS A 155 -4.92 13.01 16.03
CA LYS A 155 -5.62 11.73 15.82
C LYS A 155 -7.11 11.79 16.18
N LYS A 156 -7.49 12.59 17.19
CA LYS A 156 -8.87 12.74 17.65
C LYS A 156 -9.70 13.70 16.79
N GLN A 157 -9.06 14.58 16.01
CA GLN A 157 -9.74 15.53 15.13
C GLN A 157 -10.28 14.88 13.83
N GLY A 158 -9.88 13.64 13.51
CA GLY A 158 -10.44 12.88 12.39
C GLY A 158 -11.89 12.43 12.64
N PRO A 159 -12.64 12.06 11.58
CA PRO A 159 -14.00 11.55 11.73
C PRO A 159 -14.00 10.35 12.68
N GLY A 160 -14.75 10.48 13.78
CA GLY A 160 -14.77 9.50 14.87
C GLY A 160 -15.17 8.09 14.40
N LEU A 161 -14.87 7.09 15.21
CA LEU A 161 -15.09 5.66 14.90
C LEU A 161 -16.53 5.35 14.43
N LEU A 162 -17.52 6.06 14.97
CA LEU A 162 -18.93 5.96 14.57
C LEU A 162 -19.21 6.48 13.15
N SER A 163 -18.51 7.53 12.72
CA SER A 163 -18.60 8.07 11.37
C SER A 163 -18.00 7.12 10.35
N ARG A 164 -16.84 6.52 10.67
CA ARG A 164 -16.21 5.48 9.84
C ARG A 164 -17.09 4.24 9.68
N MET A 165 -17.71 3.76 10.76
CA MET A 165 -18.57 2.58 10.71
C MET A 165 -19.83 2.81 9.85
N GLY A 166 -20.41 4.02 9.90
CA GLY A 166 -21.51 4.43 9.02
C GLY A 166 -21.10 4.52 7.54
N GLN A 167 -19.87 4.93 7.25
CA GLN A 167 -19.30 4.89 5.90
C GLN A 167 -19.04 3.44 5.45
N THR A 168 -18.55 2.55 6.30
CA THR A 168 -18.33 1.13 5.98
C THR A 168 -19.64 0.43 5.60
N VAL A 169 -20.72 0.64 6.33
CA VAL A 169 -22.04 0.03 6.00
C VAL A 169 -22.55 0.54 4.65
N ARG A 170 -22.41 1.84 4.39
CA ARG A 170 -22.82 2.45 3.11
C ARG A 170 -21.94 1.97 1.96
N ALA A 171 -20.64 1.82 2.19
CA ALA A 171 -19.69 1.28 1.22
C ALA A 171 -20.01 -0.18 0.88
N VAL A 172 -20.31 -1.03 1.87
CA VAL A 172 -20.71 -2.42 1.68
C VAL A 172 -21.98 -2.51 0.82
N ALA A 173 -23.01 -1.71 1.13
CA ALA A 173 -24.26 -1.68 0.37
C ALA A 173 -24.08 -1.22 -1.09
N LEU A 174 -23.13 -0.32 -1.35
CA LEU A 174 -22.78 0.14 -2.71
C LEU A 174 -21.91 -0.88 -3.45
N SER A 175 -20.98 -1.56 -2.78
CA SER A 175 -20.17 -2.62 -3.38
C SER A 175 -20.97 -3.86 -3.77
N MET A 176 -22.16 -4.09 -3.20
CA MET A 176 -23.10 -5.11 -3.69
C MET A 176 -23.67 -4.83 -5.09
N ARG A 177 -23.58 -3.57 -5.58
CA ARG A 177 -23.97 -3.23 -6.96
C ARG A 177 -22.86 -3.45 -7.99
N GLY A 178 -21.60 -3.62 -7.54
CA GLY A 178 -20.43 -3.78 -8.41
C GLY A 178 -20.18 -2.60 -9.35
N VAL A 179 -19.00 -2.56 -9.97
CA VAL A 179 -18.78 -1.71 -11.16
C VAL A 179 -19.51 -2.37 -12.32
N ARG A 180 -20.40 -1.64 -13.02
CA ARG A 180 -21.23 -2.24 -14.08
C ARG A 180 -20.43 -2.63 -15.32
N SER A 181 -19.35 -1.92 -15.60
CA SER A 181 -18.40 -2.22 -16.68
C SER A 181 -17.04 -1.67 -16.31
N ARG A 182 -16.10 -2.55 -15.91
CA ARG A 182 -14.71 -2.15 -15.68
C ARG A 182 -14.07 -1.94 -17.07
N PRO A 183 -13.41 -0.78 -17.33
CA PRO A 183 -12.68 -0.59 -18.58
C PRO A 183 -11.62 -1.68 -18.77
N GLU A 184 -11.31 -2.00 -20.02
CA GLU A 184 -10.39 -3.09 -20.39
C GLU A 184 -9.01 -2.92 -19.74
N GLU A 185 -8.44 -1.71 -19.77
CA GLU A 185 -7.17 -1.37 -19.11
C GLU A 185 -7.12 -1.76 -17.61
N PHE A 186 -8.23 -1.57 -16.89
CA PHE A 186 -8.31 -1.90 -15.47
C PHE A 186 -8.57 -3.39 -15.24
N THR A 187 -9.17 -4.06 -16.21
CA THR A 187 -9.34 -5.52 -16.21
C THR A 187 -7.99 -6.19 -16.38
N GLU A 188 -7.22 -5.79 -17.40
CA GLU A 188 -5.85 -6.27 -17.63
C GLU A 188 -4.94 -6.00 -16.42
N MET A 189 -5.01 -4.80 -15.84
CA MET A 189 -4.25 -4.47 -14.64
C MET A 189 -4.65 -5.34 -13.45
N ASN A 190 -5.93 -5.62 -13.25
CA ASN A 190 -6.39 -6.49 -12.17
C ASN A 190 -5.87 -7.93 -12.35
N ASP A 191 -5.95 -8.46 -13.57
CA ASP A 191 -5.48 -9.81 -13.90
C ASP A 191 -3.96 -9.93 -13.70
N PHE A 192 -3.21 -8.89 -14.07
CA PHE A 192 -1.78 -8.80 -13.77
C PHE A 192 -1.52 -8.81 -12.27
N ILE A 193 -2.21 -7.97 -11.48
CA ILE A 193 -1.98 -7.87 -10.03
C ILE A 193 -2.35 -9.19 -9.32
N GLU A 194 -3.43 -9.86 -9.73
CA GLU A 194 -3.80 -11.17 -9.19
C GLU A 194 -2.72 -12.21 -9.48
N THR A 195 -2.25 -12.27 -10.73
CA THR A 195 -1.17 -13.18 -11.14
C THR A 195 0.13 -12.87 -10.39
N PHE A 196 0.49 -11.59 -10.29
CA PHE A 196 1.67 -11.13 -9.56
C PHE A 196 1.59 -11.51 -8.08
N SER A 197 0.45 -11.25 -7.43
CA SER A 197 0.23 -11.59 -6.01
C SER A 197 0.35 -13.09 -5.77
N GLN A 198 -0.25 -13.93 -6.62
CA GLN A 198 -0.12 -15.39 -6.52
C GLN A 198 1.34 -15.85 -6.65
N LYS A 199 2.05 -15.33 -7.67
CA LYS A 199 3.45 -15.71 -7.94
C LYS A 199 4.39 -15.24 -6.83
N ILE A 200 4.27 -14.01 -6.36
CA ILE A 200 5.17 -13.50 -5.31
C ILE A 200 4.93 -14.20 -3.97
N ASN A 201 3.68 -14.52 -3.62
CA ASN A 201 3.38 -15.31 -2.44
C ASN A 201 3.96 -16.73 -2.53
N LEU A 202 3.97 -17.33 -3.73
CA LEU A 202 4.60 -18.63 -3.93
C LEU A 202 6.13 -18.52 -3.79
N ILE A 203 6.76 -17.49 -4.37
CA ILE A 203 8.20 -17.23 -4.24
C ILE A 203 8.58 -17.01 -2.79
N ASP A 204 7.79 -16.25 -2.02
CA ASP A 204 8.01 -16.03 -0.58
C ASP A 204 8.00 -17.35 0.18
N LYS A 205 6.95 -18.18 0.00
CA LYS A 205 6.85 -19.50 0.64
C LYS A 205 8.01 -20.43 0.28
N ILE A 206 8.42 -20.46 -0.99
CA ILE A 206 9.57 -21.27 -1.43
C ILE A 206 10.86 -20.75 -0.82
N SER A 207 11.07 -19.42 -0.79
CA SER A 207 12.28 -18.81 -0.23
C SER A 207 12.41 -19.09 1.26
N GLN A 208 11.31 -18.97 2.02
CA GLN A 208 11.26 -19.32 3.44
C GLN A 208 11.56 -20.81 3.67
N ARG A 209 11.03 -21.68 2.81
CA ARG A 209 11.29 -23.13 2.88
C ARG A 209 12.76 -23.46 2.61
N ILE A 210 13.35 -22.88 1.55
CA ILE A 210 14.77 -23.05 1.24
C ILE A 210 15.63 -22.60 2.42
N TYR A 211 15.37 -21.41 2.96
CA TYR A 211 16.10 -20.91 4.12
C TYR A 211 16.01 -21.87 5.32
N LYS A 212 14.82 -22.40 5.60
CA LYS A 212 14.61 -23.35 6.69
C LYS A 212 15.38 -24.66 6.48
N GLU A 213 15.27 -25.27 5.30
CA GLU A 213 15.95 -26.54 4.97
C GLU A 213 17.47 -26.36 4.99
N GLU A 214 17.98 -25.25 4.46
CA GLU A 214 19.41 -24.89 4.50
C GLU A 214 19.91 -24.66 5.93
N ARG A 215 19.07 -24.06 6.80
CA ARG A 215 19.40 -23.86 8.21
C ARG A 215 19.48 -25.17 8.97
N GLU A 216 18.51 -26.06 8.76
CA GLU A 216 18.50 -27.40 9.36
C GLU A 216 19.72 -28.21 8.92
N TYR A 217 20.08 -28.16 7.63
CA TYR A 217 21.29 -28.80 7.11
C TYR A 217 22.58 -28.22 7.70
N PHE A 218 22.66 -26.89 7.86
CA PHE A 218 23.77 -26.24 8.51
C PHE A 218 23.94 -26.67 9.97
N ASP A 219 22.83 -26.72 10.73
CA ASP A 219 22.85 -27.13 12.12
C ASP A 219 23.31 -28.60 12.25
N GLU A 220 22.90 -29.50 11.35
CA GLU A 220 23.40 -30.89 11.31
C GLU A 220 24.91 -30.96 10.96
N MET A 221 25.35 -30.22 9.94
CA MET A 221 26.76 -30.20 9.52
C MET A 221 27.69 -29.73 10.65
N LYS A 222 27.22 -28.78 11.46
CA LYS A 222 27.97 -28.23 12.60
C LYS A 222 28.30 -29.27 13.66
N GLU A 223 27.46 -30.29 13.83
CA GLU A 223 27.69 -31.39 14.77
C GLU A 223 28.79 -32.35 14.26
N TYR A 224 28.94 -32.51 12.93
CA TYR A 224 29.90 -33.45 12.37
C TYR A 224 31.36 -33.01 12.49
N GLY A 225 31.64 -31.69 12.47
CA GLY A 225 33.01 -31.17 12.59
C GLY A 225 33.72 -31.66 13.86
N PRO A 226 33.15 -31.41 15.06
CA PRO A 226 33.68 -31.90 16.33
C PRO A 226 33.80 -33.43 16.40
N ILE A 227 32.85 -34.18 15.84
CA ILE A 227 32.90 -35.65 15.83
C ILE A 227 34.15 -36.14 15.07
N HIS A 228 34.42 -35.61 13.88
CA HIS A 228 35.58 -36.01 13.08
C HIS A 228 36.90 -35.54 13.72
N ALA A 229 36.90 -34.38 14.38
CA ALA A 229 38.06 -33.91 15.13
C ALA A 229 38.40 -34.83 16.31
N LEU A 230 37.41 -35.20 17.13
CA LEU A 230 37.60 -36.13 18.25
C LEU A 230 37.99 -37.54 17.79
N TRP A 231 37.43 -38.00 16.67
CA TRP A 231 37.81 -39.28 16.09
C TRP A 231 39.26 -39.25 15.59
N SER A 232 39.69 -38.15 14.97
CA SER A 232 41.08 -37.93 14.56
C SER A 232 42.08 -38.03 15.72
N GLU A 233 41.67 -37.68 16.95
CA GLU A 233 42.54 -37.78 18.14
C GLU A 233 42.61 -39.20 18.70
N SER A 234 41.63 -40.05 18.37
CA SER A 234 41.51 -41.42 18.91
C SER A 234 42.04 -42.50 17.97
N GLU A 235 42.43 -42.13 16.76
CA GLU A 235 42.87 -43.03 15.69
C GLU A 235 44.29 -42.66 15.25
N GLU A 236 45.13 -43.64 14.91
CA GLU A 236 46.53 -43.38 14.52
C GLU A 236 46.71 -43.32 12.99
N ASP A 237 46.24 -44.34 12.26
CA ASP A 237 46.51 -44.48 10.83
C ASP A 237 45.73 -43.47 9.97
N LEU A 238 44.54 -43.07 10.42
CA LEU A 238 43.63 -42.20 9.68
C LEU A 238 43.55 -40.77 10.25
N ALA A 239 44.35 -40.44 11.28
CA ALA A 239 44.31 -39.16 11.98
C ALA A 239 44.29 -37.97 11.02
N ASP A 240 45.32 -37.84 10.17
CA ASP A 240 45.45 -36.72 9.24
C ASP A 240 44.28 -36.61 8.26
N THR A 241 43.71 -37.75 7.83
CA THR A 241 42.57 -37.79 6.93
C THR A 241 41.29 -37.31 7.64
N LEU A 242 41.05 -37.79 8.86
CA LEU A 242 39.91 -37.39 9.68
C LEU A 242 39.99 -35.91 10.07
N GLY A 243 41.18 -35.43 10.46
CA GLY A 243 41.43 -34.00 10.71
C GLY A 243 41.22 -33.13 9.46
N GLY A 244 41.59 -33.66 8.28
CA GLY A 244 41.29 -33.04 6.99
C GLY A 244 39.79 -32.93 6.70
N VAL A 245 39.01 -33.98 7.01
CA VAL A 245 37.54 -33.98 6.91
C VAL A 245 36.92 -32.96 7.87
N ALA A 246 37.35 -32.94 9.14
CA ALA A 246 36.88 -31.97 10.13
C ALA A 246 37.12 -30.52 9.67
N SER A 247 38.32 -30.25 9.15
CA SER A 247 38.67 -28.93 8.58
C SER A 247 37.85 -28.58 7.34
N CYS A 248 37.49 -29.57 6.52
CA CYS A 248 36.62 -29.38 5.37
C CYS A 248 35.18 -29.03 5.80
N LEU A 249 34.64 -29.77 6.77
CA LEU A 249 33.32 -29.53 7.34
C LEU A 249 33.21 -28.14 7.95
N ASP A 250 34.23 -27.68 8.69
CA ASP A 250 34.26 -26.32 9.25
C ASP A 250 34.21 -25.24 8.16
N ARG A 251 35.00 -25.39 7.08
CA ARG A 251 34.94 -24.47 5.92
C ARG A 251 33.56 -24.49 5.25
N CYS A 252 32.92 -25.65 5.12
CA CYS A 252 31.58 -25.79 4.57
C CYS A 252 30.52 -25.13 5.48
N CYS A 253 30.66 -25.26 6.80
CA CYS A 253 29.81 -24.58 7.78
C CYS A 253 29.91 -23.06 7.63
N GLN A 254 31.13 -22.51 7.63
CA GLN A 254 31.36 -21.07 7.49
C GLN A 254 30.84 -20.52 6.15
N ALA A 255 30.94 -21.28 5.07
CA ALA A 255 30.38 -20.90 3.76
C ALA A 255 28.85 -20.92 3.76
N THR A 256 28.25 -21.92 4.39
CA THR A 256 26.79 -22.06 4.51
C THR A 256 26.20 -21.00 5.43
N GLU A 257 26.85 -20.69 6.55
CA GLU A 257 26.44 -19.61 7.46
C GLU A 257 26.41 -18.25 6.75
N ARG A 258 27.46 -17.91 5.99
CA ARG A 258 27.47 -16.68 5.17
C ARG A 258 26.33 -16.65 4.15
N ARG A 259 26.01 -17.78 3.52
CA ARG A 259 24.87 -17.89 2.60
C ARG A 259 23.54 -17.67 3.34
N LEU A 260 23.35 -18.29 4.50
CA LEU A 260 22.17 -18.13 5.35
C LEU A 260 21.97 -16.68 5.81
N CYS A 261 23.03 -15.97 6.20
CA CYS A 261 22.98 -14.54 6.50
C CYS A 261 22.47 -13.74 5.30
N GLY A 262 23.02 -13.97 4.10
CA GLY A 262 22.56 -13.29 2.89
C GLY A 262 21.09 -13.57 2.55
N LEU A 263 20.62 -14.81 2.74
CA LEU A 263 19.21 -15.14 2.56
C LEU A 263 18.32 -14.41 3.57
N SER A 264 18.69 -14.45 4.85
CA SER A 264 17.92 -13.86 5.95
C SER A 264 17.86 -12.34 5.91
N GLU A 265 18.97 -11.68 5.60
CA GLU A 265 19.09 -10.22 5.70
C GLU A 265 18.74 -9.49 4.40
N ALA A 266 18.95 -10.12 3.24
CA ALA A 266 18.74 -9.48 1.94
C ALA A 266 17.55 -10.08 1.19
N LEU A 267 17.53 -11.40 0.94
CA LEU A 267 16.53 -11.99 0.04
C LEU A 267 15.12 -12.03 0.67
N LEU A 268 14.98 -12.65 1.85
CA LEU A 268 13.67 -12.85 2.48
C LEU A 268 12.94 -11.51 2.73
N PRO A 269 13.57 -10.46 3.27
CA PRO A 269 12.88 -9.19 3.50
C PRO A 269 12.43 -8.51 2.21
N VAL A 270 13.22 -8.61 1.13
CA VAL A 270 12.86 -8.01 -0.17
C VAL A 270 11.70 -8.75 -0.81
N VAL A 271 11.73 -10.09 -0.82
CA VAL A 271 10.63 -10.90 -1.38
C VAL A 271 9.34 -10.65 -0.60
N HIS A 272 9.40 -10.66 0.72
CA HIS A 272 8.24 -10.39 1.57
C HIS A 272 7.71 -8.96 1.37
N GLU A 273 8.59 -7.98 1.16
CA GLU A 273 8.15 -6.61 0.82
C GLU A 273 7.34 -6.56 -0.49
N TYR A 274 7.72 -7.32 -1.52
CA TYR A 274 6.92 -7.42 -2.75
C TYR A 274 5.56 -8.11 -2.51
N VAL A 275 5.47 -9.06 -1.58
CA VAL A 275 4.17 -9.62 -1.14
C VAL A 275 3.30 -8.49 -0.59
N LEU A 276 3.82 -7.67 0.32
CA LEU A 276 3.08 -6.55 0.90
C LEU A 276 2.68 -5.50 -0.15
N TYR A 277 3.53 -5.22 -1.14
CA TYR A 277 3.17 -4.34 -2.26
C TYR A 277 2.05 -4.92 -3.13
N SER A 278 2.04 -6.24 -3.35
CA SER A 278 0.94 -6.89 -4.07
C SER A 278 -0.40 -6.66 -3.36
N GLU A 279 -0.41 -6.68 -2.03
CA GLU A 279 -1.60 -6.37 -1.24
C GLU A 279 -2.00 -4.89 -1.33
N MET A 280 -1.03 -3.97 -1.33
CA MET A 280 -1.30 -2.54 -1.50
C MET A 280 -1.91 -2.26 -2.87
N LEU A 281 -1.39 -2.87 -3.93
CA LEU A 281 -1.93 -2.77 -5.29
C LEU A 281 -3.38 -3.28 -5.36
N MET A 282 -3.66 -4.45 -4.79
CA MET A 282 -5.03 -4.97 -4.69
C MET A 282 -5.95 -4.02 -3.91
N GLY A 283 -5.44 -3.43 -2.82
CA GLY A 283 -6.16 -2.42 -2.04
C GLY A 283 -6.52 -1.17 -2.84
N VAL A 284 -5.57 -0.64 -3.62
CA VAL A 284 -5.80 0.51 -4.51
C VAL A 284 -6.83 0.17 -5.59
N MET A 285 -6.74 -1.01 -6.21
CA MET A 285 -7.72 -1.45 -7.20
C MET A 285 -9.14 -1.52 -6.64
N ARG A 286 -9.31 -2.12 -5.45
CA ARG A 286 -10.62 -2.17 -4.78
C ARG A 286 -11.15 -0.78 -4.43
N ARG A 287 -10.29 0.13 -3.94
CA ARG A 287 -10.68 1.52 -3.65
C ARG A 287 -11.10 2.25 -4.92
N ARG A 288 -10.38 2.07 -6.02
CA ARG A 288 -10.74 2.64 -7.33
C ARG A 288 -12.12 2.14 -7.78
N ASP A 289 -12.35 0.83 -7.77
CA ASP A 289 -13.63 0.25 -8.17
C ASP A 289 -14.78 0.79 -7.30
N HIS A 290 -14.52 0.96 -6.00
CA HIS A 290 -15.51 1.55 -5.10
C HIS A 290 -15.85 3.01 -5.47
N ILE A 291 -14.84 3.85 -5.71
CA ILE A 291 -15.02 5.24 -6.14
C ILE A 291 -15.76 5.31 -7.49
N GLN A 292 -15.42 4.42 -8.42
CA GLN A 292 -16.06 4.33 -9.72
C GLN A 292 -17.55 3.95 -9.60
N ALA A 293 -17.88 2.96 -8.77
CA ALA A 293 -19.27 2.58 -8.51
C ALA A 293 -20.07 3.72 -7.87
N GLU A 294 -19.47 4.49 -6.96
CA GLU A 294 -20.12 5.69 -6.40
C GLU A 294 -20.38 6.76 -7.47
N LEU A 295 -19.43 6.99 -8.37
CA LEU A 295 -19.54 7.94 -9.46
C LEU A 295 -20.70 7.56 -10.39
N GLU A 296 -20.77 6.29 -10.81
CA GLU A 296 -21.84 5.74 -11.64
C GLU A 296 -23.22 5.93 -10.97
N SER A 297 -23.32 5.59 -9.67
CA SER A 297 -24.56 5.78 -8.92
C SER A 297 -24.98 7.24 -8.80
N LYS A 298 -24.05 8.18 -8.62
CA LYS A 298 -24.34 9.62 -8.56
C LYS A 298 -24.73 10.16 -9.93
N ALA A 299 -24.08 9.70 -10.99
CA ALA A 299 -24.41 10.07 -12.37
C ALA A 299 -25.83 9.63 -12.74
N GLU A 300 -26.23 8.40 -12.39
CA GLU A 300 -27.59 7.89 -12.60
C GLU A 300 -28.65 8.66 -11.80
N ALA A 301 -28.36 9.00 -10.55
CA ALA A 301 -29.27 9.81 -9.75
C ALA A 301 -29.46 11.21 -10.36
N LEU A 302 -28.39 11.78 -10.93
CA LEU A 302 -28.43 13.08 -11.59
C LEU A 302 -29.21 13.04 -12.92
N THR A 303 -29.05 11.99 -13.73
CA THR A 303 -29.83 11.82 -14.97
C THR A 303 -31.31 11.65 -14.67
N TYR A 304 -31.67 10.86 -13.65
CA TYR A 304 -33.06 10.71 -13.21
C TYR A 304 -33.67 12.04 -12.75
N LYS A 305 -32.96 12.81 -11.90
CA LYS A 305 -33.43 14.12 -11.43
C LYS A 305 -33.60 15.14 -12.56
N LYS A 306 -32.70 15.15 -13.55
CA LYS A 306 -32.85 15.99 -14.74
C LYS A 306 -34.12 15.64 -15.51
N ALA A 307 -34.35 14.36 -15.78
CA ALA A 307 -35.55 13.89 -16.49
C ALA A 307 -36.85 14.26 -15.75
N ASP A 308 -36.88 14.14 -14.42
CA ASP A 308 -38.03 14.55 -13.61
C ASP A 308 -38.25 16.08 -13.65
N THR A 309 -37.16 16.85 -13.58
CA THR A 309 -37.22 18.32 -13.66
C THR A 309 -37.75 18.80 -15.02
N ASP A 310 -37.28 18.18 -16.11
CA ASP A 310 -37.73 18.48 -17.47
C ASP A 310 -39.21 18.15 -17.65
N LEU A 311 -39.66 17.01 -17.11
CA LEU A 311 -41.07 16.60 -17.13
C LEU A 311 -41.96 17.60 -16.35
N LEU A 312 -41.50 18.08 -15.20
CA LEU A 312 -42.22 19.09 -14.41
C LEU A 312 -42.26 20.45 -15.13
N ALA A 313 -41.19 20.86 -15.81
CA ALA A 313 -41.16 22.05 -16.62
C ALA A 313 -42.16 21.97 -17.79
N LEU A 314 -42.23 20.83 -18.47
CA LEU A 314 -43.19 20.57 -19.54
C LEU A 314 -44.65 20.68 -19.04
N LYS A 315 -44.94 20.07 -17.87
CA LYS A 315 -46.25 20.15 -17.22
C LYS A 315 -46.63 21.58 -16.81
N ARG A 316 -45.66 22.40 -16.38
CA ARG A 316 -45.89 23.83 -16.05
C ARG A 316 -46.18 24.65 -17.30
N SER A 317 -45.41 24.46 -18.36
CA SER A 317 -45.67 25.12 -19.66
C SER A 317 -47.06 24.78 -20.19
N ALA A 318 -47.46 23.51 -20.12
CA ALA A 318 -48.79 23.06 -20.57
C ALA A 318 -49.95 23.62 -19.72
N LYS A 319 -49.72 23.97 -18.45
CA LYS A 319 -50.72 24.64 -17.59
C LYS A 319 -50.81 26.15 -17.84
N GLY A 320 -49.70 26.81 -18.19
CA GLY A 320 -49.67 28.24 -18.50
C GLY A 320 -50.43 28.63 -19.77
N THR A 321 -50.57 27.71 -20.74
CA THR A 321 -51.28 27.97 -22.02
C THR A 321 -52.81 27.86 -21.92
N LYS A 322 -53.39 27.52 -20.76
CA LYS A 322 -54.84 27.28 -20.61
C LYS A 322 -55.66 28.44 -20.01
N ILE A 323 -55.13 29.66 -19.91
CA ILE A 323 -55.87 30.81 -19.37
C ILE A 323 -55.90 31.98 -20.37
N SER A 324 -56.86 31.93 -21.30
CA SER A 324 -57.45 33.11 -21.93
C SER A 324 -58.84 32.75 -22.46
N PRO A 325 -59.93 33.06 -21.72
CA PRO A 325 -61.27 33.04 -22.28
C PRO A 325 -61.57 34.43 -22.86
N GLU A 326 -61.54 34.57 -24.19
CA GLU A 326 -62.28 35.65 -24.85
C GLU A 326 -63.77 35.34 -24.69
N MET A 327 -64.43 36.03 -23.77
CA MET A 327 -65.89 36.13 -23.71
C MET A 327 -66.35 37.12 -24.77
N SER A 328 -66.79 36.62 -25.91
CA SER A 328 -67.61 37.39 -26.86
C SER A 328 -69.02 37.57 -26.28
N ILE A 329 -69.34 38.77 -25.80
CA ILE A 329 -70.69 39.18 -25.43
C ILE A 329 -71.33 39.83 -26.68
N PRO A 330 -72.55 39.44 -27.09
CA PRO A 330 -73.20 40.03 -28.25
C PRO A 330 -73.80 41.40 -27.90
N SER A 331 -73.46 42.42 -28.70
CA SER A 331 -74.12 43.73 -28.62
C SER A 331 -75.46 43.64 -29.36
N VAL A 332 -76.54 43.74 -28.60
CA VAL A 332 -77.90 43.92 -29.11
C VAL A 332 -78.07 45.39 -29.45
N GLU A 333 -78.19 45.71 -30.74
CA GLU A 333 -78.54 47.05 -31.20
C GLU A 333 -80.02 47.07 -31.64
N ILE A 334 -80.85 47.68 -30.79
CA ILE A 334 -82.24 48.04 -31.07
C ILE A 334 -82.24 49.51 -31.49
N SER A 335 -82.59 49.82 -32.74
CA SER A 335 -83.68 50.75 -33.12
C SER A 335 -83.65 51.12 -34.60
N ARG A 336 -84.82 50.98 -35.26
CA ARG A 336 -85.55 52.00 -36.07
C ARG A 336 -84.73 52.76 -37.14
N LYS A 337 -85.12 52.89 -38.41
CA LYS A 337 -86.40 53.41 -38.94
C LYS A 337 -86.27 53.56 -40.48
N GLU A 338 -87.40 53.52 -41.22
CA GLU A 338 -87.68 54.24 -42.48
C GLU A 338 -86.78 53.90 -43.70
N THR A 339 -87.27 53.53 -44.90
CA THR A 339 -88.55 53.69 -45.60
C THR A 339 -88.67 52.61 -46.67
#